data_AF-A0A2N1JE96-F1
#
_entry.id   AF-A0A2N1JE96-F1
#
_cell.length_a   1.000
_cell.length_b   1.000
_cell.length_c   1.000
_cell.angle_alpha   90.00
_cell.angle_beta   90.00
_cell.angle_gamma   90.00
#
_symmetry.space_group_name_H-M   'P 1'
#
loop_
_entity.id
_entity.type
_entity.pdbx_description
1 polymer ?
#
loop_
_entity_poly.entity_id
_entity_poly.type
_entity_poly.pdbx_seq_one_letter_code
_entity_poly.pdbx_strand_id
1 'polypeptide(L)'
;MQEAHPHLPDTEAHGNSAHLDALEETVNKQIDADVEILLENYKEVINLSRIGEKNQFDVGREAFQLESRADSMVRAAQSLYLLSDALKLSLLLSQSQLSDARKQEAEQLLAQTSAYQGECSRMLAEHWFPGANVRGDSPRPDAGDGAMESEV
;
A
#
# COMPACT_ATOMS: atom_id res chain seq x y z
N MET A 1 34.97 -4.96 32.78
CA MET A 1 34.16 -6.03 32.15
C MET A 1 33.34 -5.36 31.08
N GLN A 2 33.56 -5.78 29.83
CA GLN A 2 32.99 -5.24 28.61
C GLN A 2 31.63 -5.90 28.39
N GLU A 3 30.52 -5.17 28.48
CA GLU A 3 29.23 -5.70 28.05
C GLU A 3 29.06 -5.46 26.55
N ALA A 4 29.04 -6.57 25.81
CA ALA A 4 28.92 -6.62 24.37
C ALA A 4 27.48 -6.32 23.96
N HIS A 5 27.30 -5.22 23.23
CA HIS A 5 26.08 -4.88 22.52
C HIS A 5 25.93 -5.85 21.32
N PRO A 6 24.86 -6.64 21.19
CA PRO A 6 24.57 -7.32 19.95
C PRO A 6 23.88 -6.32 19.01
N HIS A 7 24.67 -5.70 18.13
CA HIS A 7 24.14 -4.96 16.99
C HIS A 7 23.55 -5.98 16.01
N LEU A 8 22.23 -6.02 15.91
CA LEU A 8 21.51 -6.76 14.87
C LEU A 8 21.81 -6.13 13.49
N PRO A 9 21.84 -6.90 12.41
CA PRO A 9 22.33 -6.43 11.11
C PRO A 9 21.30 -5.53 10.40
N ASP A 10 21.67 -4.28 10.12
CA ASP A 10 20.89 -3.30 9.33
C ASP A 10 20.80 -3.61 7.81
N THR A 11 21.04 -4.86 7.40
CA THR A 11 21.27 -5.19 6.00
C THR A 11 20.01 -5.15 5.13
N GLU A 12 18.81 -5.28 5.70
CA GLU A 12 17.55 -5.31 4.95
C GLU A 12 17.01 -3.92 4.58
N ALA A 13 17.27 -2.90 5.41
CA ALA A 13 16.79 -1.54 5.15
C ALA A 13 17.44 -0.90 3.91
N HIS A 14 18.71 -1.23 3.64
CA HIS A 14 19.47 -0.70 2.51
C HIS A 14 18.94 -1.23 1.17
N GLY A 15 18.57 -2.51 1.09
CA GLY A 15 18.05 -3.13 -0.13
C GLY A 15 16.69 -2.58 -0.57
N ASN A 16 15.81 -2.29 0.39
CA ASN A 16 14.51 -1.70 0.09
C ASN A 16 14.64 -0.23 -0.37
N SER A 17 15.57 0.54 0.23
CA SER A 17 15.82 1.93 -0.20
C SER A 17 16.39 2.00 -1.62
N ALA A 18 17.40 1.19 -1.94
CA ALA A 18 18.01 1.17 -3.27
C ALA A 18 17.02 0.73 -4.37
N HIS A 19 16.09 -0.16 -4.04
CA HIS A 19 15.01 -0.56 -4.96
C HIS A 19 14.00 0.58 -5.19
N LEU A 20 13.66 1.35 -4.16
CA LEU A 20 12.78 2.51 -4.30
C LEU A 20 13.43 3.63 -5.10
N ASP A 21 14.73 3.89 -4.88
CA ASP A 21 15.49 4.88 -5.65
C ASP A 21 15.57 4.50 -7.13
N ALA A 22 15.82 3.22 -7.43
CA ALA A 22 15.85 2.72 -8.81
C ALA A 22 14.47 2.82 -9.49
N LEU A 23 13.39 2.56 -8.74
CA LEU A 23 12.02 2.72 -9.23
C LEU A 23 11.72 4.20 -9.51
N GLU A 24 12.06 5.10 -8.59
CA GLU A 24 11.89 6.54 -8.77
C GLU A 24 12.62 7.03 -10.02
N GLU A 25 13.89 6.67 -10.18
CA GLU A 25 14.69 7.06 -11.34
C GLU A 25 14.09 6.53 -12.65
N THR A 26 13.59 5.29 -12.66
CA THR A 26 12.96 4.69 -13.84
C THR A 26 11.66 5.40 -14.20
N VAL A 27 10.83 5.72 -13.21
CA VAL A 27 9.57 6.44 -13.38
C VAL A 27 9.85 7.85 -13.92
N ASN A 28 10.80 8.57 -13.35
CA ASN A 28 11.17 9.91 -13.80
C ASN A 28 11.69 9.90 -15.23
N LYS A 29 12.57 8.95 -15.59
CA LYS A 29 13.06 8.79 -16.97
C LYS A 29 11.92 8.55 -17.96
N GLN A 30 10.94 7.72 -17.60
CA GLN A 30 9.79 7.45 -18.47
C GLN A 30 8.91 8.69 -18.63
N ILE A 31 8.67 9.44 -17.54
CA ILE A 31 7.92 10.69 -17.57
C ILE A 31 8.62 11.71 -18.47
N ASP A 32 9.92 11.90 -18.29
CA ASP A 32 10.71 12.84 -19.08
C ASP A 32 10.66 12.50 -20.56
N ALA A 33 10.83 11.21 -20.91
CA ALA A 33 10.75 10.74 -22.29
C ALA A 33 9.36 10.98 -22.92
N ASP A 34 8.27 10.64 -22.21
CA ASP A 34 6.92 10.83 -22.73
C ASP A 34 6.56 12.32 -22.87
N VAL A 35 7.00 13.17 -21.93
CA VAL A 35 6.82 14.63 -22.00
C VAL A 35 7.63 15.25 -23.14
N GLU A 36 8.87 14.80 -23.35
CA GLU A 36 9.69 15.23 -24.48
C GLU A 36 9.01 14.90 -25.81
N ILE A 37 8.47 13.68 -25.96
CA ILE A 37 7.70 13.29 -27.14
C ILE A 37 6.48 14.20 -27.33
N LEU A 38 5.74 14.51 -26.26
CA LEU A 38 4.59 15.41 -26.36
C LEU A 38 4.98 16.81 -26.83
N LEU A 39 6.03 17.39 -26.24
CA LEU A 39 6.48 18.75 -26.55
C LEU A 39 7.06 18.86 -27.96
N GLU A 40 7.90 17.91 -28.36
CA GLU A 40 8.53 17.94 -29.68
C GLU A 40 7.50 17.74 -30.81
N ASN A 41 6.56 16.79 -30.64
CA ASN A 41 5.49 16.61 -31.61
C ASN A 41 4.53 17.81 -31.65
N TYR A 42 4.23 18.44 -30.51
CA TYR A 42 3.39 19.63 -30.48
C TYR A 42 4.04 20.84 -31.18
N LYS A 43 5.35 21.03 -30.98
CA LYS A 43 6.13 22.04 -31.69
C LYS A 43 6.10 21.82 -33.21
N GLU A 44 6.22 20.57 -33.65
CA GLU A 44 6.10 20.22 -35.06
C GLU A 44 4.68 20.46 -35.62
N VAL A 45 3.63 20.16 -34.85
CA VAL A 45 2.25 20.49 -35.24
C VAL A 45 2.09 22.00 -35.45
N ILE A 46 2.65 22.83 -34.58
CA ILE A 46 2.64 24.31 -34.74
C ILE A 46 3.39 24.71 -36.00
N ASN A 47 4.57 24.15 -36.24
CA ASN A 47 5.41 24.45 -37.41
C ASN A 47 4.68 24.12 -38.71
N LEU A 48 4.06 22.94 -38.79
CA LEU A 48 3.29 22.47 -39.95
C LEU A 48 2.01 23.30 -40.16
N SER A 49 1.38 23.76 -39.08
CA SER A 49 0.14 24.56 -39.14
C SER A 49 0.35 25.99 -39.61
N ARG A 50 1.60 26.44 -39.80
CA ARG A 50 1.90 27.81 -40.26
C ARG A 50 1.29 28.07 -41.64
N ILE A 51 0.50 29.14 -41.73
CA ILE A 51 -0.16 29.55 -42.96
C ILE A 51 0.88 30.19 -43.90
N GLY A 52 0.94 29.71 -45.14
CA GLY A 52 1.84 30.21 -46.20
C GLY A 52 1.34 29.73 -47.57
N GLU A 53 2.04 30.11 -48.65
CA GLU A 53 1.73 29.60 -49.98
C GLU A 53 2.15 28.13 -50.09
N LYS A 54 1.16 27.23 -50.05
CA LYS A 54 1.35 25.77 -50.08
C LYS A 54 0.62 25.20 -51.29
N ASN A 55 1.27 24.29 -52.01
CA ASN A 55 0.61 23.56 -53.11
C ASN A 55 -0.23 22.42 -52.55
N GLN A 56 -1.16 21.88 -53.35
CA GLN A 56 -2.01 20.75 -52.95
C GLN A 56 -1.21 19.53 -52.44
N PHE A 57 -0.02 19.27 -53.00
CA PHE A 57 0.88 18.21 -52.55
C PHE A 57 1.51 18.51 -51.19
N ASP A 58 1.87 19.77 -50.94
CA ASP A 58 2.42 20.20 -49.65
C ASP A 58 1.37 20.04 -48.55
N VAL A 59 0.14 20.48 -48.81
CA VAL A 59 -0.99 20.32 -47.89
C VAL A 59 -1.28 18.86 -47.58
N GLY A 60 -1.28 17.98 -48.59
CA GLY A 60 -1.50 16.55 -48.38
C GLY A 60 -0.39 15.89 -47.54
N ARG A 61 0.87 16.24 -47.82
CA ARG A 61 2.02 15.74 -47.05
C ARG A 61 1.99 16.23 -45.60
N GLU A 62 1.73 17.51 -45.40
CA GLU A 62 1.66 18.10 -44.06
C GLU A 62 0.49 17.54 -43.25
N ALA A 63 -0.66 17.27 -43.87
CA ALA A 63 -1.79 16.64 -43.21
C ALA A 63 -1.44 15.24 -42.66
N PHE A 64 -0.79 14.40 -43.49
CA PHE A 64 -0.31 13.09 -43.03
C PHE A 64 0.71 13.20 -41.90
N GLN A 65 1.64 14.16 -42.00
CA GLN A 65 2.60 14.42 -40.92
C GLN A 65 1.86 14.85 -39.65
N LEU A 66 0.90 15.77 -39.73
CA LEU A 66 0.12 16.24 -38.59
C LEU A 66 -0.58 15.09 -37.87
N GLU A 67 -1.20 14.18 -38.63
CA GLU A 67 -1.88 12.99 -38.11
C GLU A 67 -0.91 12.05 -37.39
N SER A 68 0.25 11.76 -38.00
CA SER A 68 1.28 10.91 -37.39
C SER A 68 1.84 11.51 -36.10
N ARG A 69 2.01 12.85 -36.05
CA ARG A 69 2.43 13.56 -34.84
C ARG A 69 1.36 13.48 -33.75
N ALA A 70 0.08 13.64 -34.12
CA ALA A 70 -1.03 13.49 -33.19
C ALA A 70 -1.14 12.07 -32.61
N ASP A 71 -0.98 11.02 -33.44
CA ASP A 71 -0.96 9.62 -32.96
C ASP A 71 0.19 9.39 -31.97
N SER A 72 1.38 9.91 -32.28
CA SER A 72 2.55 9.81 -31.39
C SER A 72 2.29 10.50 -30.04
N MET A 73 1.64 11.67 -30.05
CA MET A 73 1.26 12.36 -28.81
C MET A 73 0.24 11.57 -27.99
N VAL A 74 -0.78 10.98 -28.63
CA VAL A 74 -1.79 10.17 -27.94
C VAL A 74 -1.13 8.96 -27.26
N ARG A 75 -0.19 8.29 -27.92
CA ARG A 75 0.56 7.16 -27.34
C ARG A 75 1.37 7.58 -26.11
N ALA A 76 2.08 8.71 -26.17
CA ALA A 76 2.85 9.22 -25.03
C ALA A 76 1.94 9.59 -23.84
N ALA A 77 0.81 10.24 -24.10
CA ALA A 77 -0.17 10.53 -23.05
C ALA A 77 -0.77 9.25 -22.43
N GLN A 78 -1.02 8.24 -23.26
CA GLN A 78 -1.53 6.94 -22.80
C GLN A 78 -0.50 6.19 -21.96
N SER A 79 0.79 6.27 -22.32
CA SER A 79 1.90 5.76 -21.51
C SER A 79 1.93 6.40 -20.12
N LEU A 80 1.87 7.74 -20.04
CA LEU A 80 1.80 8.48 -18.76
C LEU A 80 0.57 8.09 -17.92
N TYR A 81 -0.58 7.89 -18.57
CA TYR A 81 -1.80 7.45 -17.88
C TYR A 81 -1.62 6.05 -17.26
N LEU A 82 -1.08 5.09 -18.02
CA LEU A 82 -0.81 3.74 -17.53
C LEU A 82 0.22 3.73 -16.40
N LEU A 83 1.25 4.58 -16.50
CA LEU A 83 2.24 4.77 -15.43
C LEU A 83 1.57 5.29 -14.15
N SER A 84 0.66 6.26 -14.27
CA SER A 84 -0.12 6.78 -13.13
C SER A 84 -0.94 5.68 -12.45
N ASP A 85 -1.64 4.84 -13.22
CA ASP A 85 -2.42 3.74 -12.67
C ASP A 85 -1.54 2.67 -12.02
N ALA A 86 -0.39 2.34 -12.60
CA ALA A 86 0.58 1.42 -12.00
C ALA A 86 1.10 1.94 -10.65
N LEU A 87 1.43 3.23 -10.55
CA LEU A 87 1.90 3.86 -9.30
C LEU A 87 0.80 3.87 -8.23
N LYS A 88 -0.44 4.20 -8.60
CA LYS A 88 -1.58 4.14 -7.67
C LYS A 88 -1.76 2.72 -7.12
N LEU A 89 -1.72 1.71 -7.98
CA LEU A 89 -1.85 0.30 -7.57
C LEU A 89 -0.70 -0.13 -6.65
N SER A 90 0.54 0.24 -6.98
CA SER A 90 1.71 -0.02 -6.13
C SER A 90 1.52 0.57 -4.72
N LEU A 91 1.04 1.81 -4.64
CA LEU A 91 0.78 2.49 -3.39
C LEU A 91 -0.37 1.87 -2.58
N LEU A 92 -1.43 1.41 -3.25
CA LEU A 92 -2.53 0.68 -2.60
C LEU A 92 -2.06 -0.66 -2.01
N LEU A 93 -1.26 -1.42 -2.76
CA LEU A 93 -0.70 -2.70 -2.32
C LEU A 93 0.30 -2.55 -1.18
N SER A 94 1.07 -1.46 -1.15
CA SER A 94 1.96 -1.15 -0.03
C SER A 94 1.17 -0.84 1.25
N GLN A 95 0.10 -0.05 1.15
CA GLN A 95 -0.74 0.30 2.29
C GLN A 95 -1.52 -0.89 2.86
N SER A 96 -2.02 -1.80 2.01
CA SER A 96 -2.75 -2.98 2.48
C SER A 96 -1.86 -3.88 3.33
N GLN A 97 -0.63 -4.16 2.87
CA GLN A 97 0.35 -4.96 3.61
C GLN A 97 0.76 -4.30 4.94
N LEU A 98 1.01 -2.99 4.93
CA LEU A 98 1.29 -2.21 6.14
C LEU A 98 0.11 -2.18 7.13
N SER A 99 -1.12 -2.31 6.64
CA SER A 99 -2.31 -2.37 7.49
C SER A 99 -2.46 -3.71 8.18
N ASP A 100 -2.16 -4.81 7.49
CA ASP A 100 -2.29 -6.16 8.04
C ASP A 100 -1.14 -6.48 9.00
N ALA A 101 0.08 -6.04 8.70
CA ALA A 101 1.21 -6.13 9.62
C ALA A 101 0.93 -5.37 10.93
N ARG A 102 0.38 -4.14 10.85
CA ARG A 102 -0.02 -3.37 12.03
C ARG A 102 -1.18 -4.00 12.81
N LYS A 103 -2.15 -4.61 12.14
CA LYS A 103 -3.23 -5.36 12.81
C LYS A 103 -2.65 -6.53 13.60
N GLN A 104 -1.74 -7.29 13.01
CA GLN A 104 -1.11 -8.43 13.66
C GLN A 104 -0.28 -8.01 14.89
N GLU A 105 0.46 -6.90 14.79
CA GLU A 105 1.19 -6.33 15.92
C GLU A 105 0.23 -5.84 17.02
N ALA A 106 -0.86 -5.17 16.66
CA ALA A 106 -1.88 -4.74 17.61
C ALA A 106 -2.54 -5.92 18.34
N GLU A 107 -2.85 -7.01 17.63
CA GLU A 107 -3.39 -8.24 18.23
C GLU A 107 -2.38 -8.88 19.21
N GLN A 108 -1.10 -8.90 18.88
CA GLN A 108 -0.05 -9.39 19.78
C GLN A 108 0.07 -8.54 21.05
N LEU A 109 0.06 -7.21 20.91
CA LEU A 109 0.12 -6.30 22.06
C LEU A 109 -1.12 -6.40 22.95
N LEU A 110 -2.30 -6.58 22.35
CA LEU A 110 -3.54 -6.82 23.08
C LEU A 110 -3.51 -8.15 23.83
N ALA A 111 -2.98 -9.21 23.21
CA ALA A 111 -2.82 -10.52 23.85
C ALA A 111 -1.81 -10.47 25.01
N GLN A 112 -0.69 -9.75 24.85
CA GLN A 112 0.27 -9.54 25.94
C GLN A 112 -0.36 -8.74 27.07
N THR A 113 -1.10 -7.67 26.75
CA THR A 113 -1.79 -6.84 27.76
C THR A 113 -2.82 -7.64 28.54
N SER A 114 -3.62 -8.48 27.88
CA SER A 114 -4.60 -9.33 28.56
C SER A 114 -3.94 -10.39 29.43
N ALA A 115 -2.81 -10.96 29.00
CA ALA A 115 -2.01 -11.89 29.80
C ALA A 115 -1.45 -11.21 31.06
N TYR A 116 -0.84 -10.02 30.93
CA TYR A 116 -0.35 -9.24 32.07
C TYR A 116 -1.47 -8.81 33.01
N GLN A 117 -2.64 -8.43 32.49
CA GLN A 117 -3.82 -8.13 33.30
C GLN A 117 -4.30 -9.35 34.08
N GLY A 118 -4.35 -10.53 33.44
CA GLY A 118 -4.70 -11.79 34.07
C GLY A 118 -3.72 -12.16 35.19
N GLU A 119 -2.42 -12.02 34.93
CA GLU A 119 -1.38 -12.28 35.92
C GLU A 119 -1.43 -11.30 37.11
N CYS A 120 -1.65 -10.01 36.85
CA CYS A 120 -1.88 -9.01 37.90
C CYS A 120 -3.14 -9.33 38.71
N SER A 121 -4.23 -9.74 38.07
CA SER A 121 -5.48 -10.11 38.76
C SER A 121 -5.30 -11.33 39.67
N ARG A 122 -4.49 -12.31 39.23
CA ARG A 122 -4.13 -13.49 40.03
C ARG A 122 -3.28 -13.11 41.24
N MET A 123 -2.23 -12.31 41.04
CA MET A 123 -1.37 -11.84 42.14
C MET A 123 -2.15 -10.96 43.14
N LEU A 124 -3.08 -10.12 42.67
CA LEU A 124 -3.98 -9.35 43.53
C LEU A 124 -4.95 -10.25 44.31
N ALA A 125 -5.46 -11.32 43.70
CA ALA A 125 -6.31 -12.29 44.41
C ALA A 125 -5.54 -13.01 45.53
N GLU A 126 -4.28 -13.38 45.28
CA GLU A 126 -3.40 -14.06 46.25
C GLU A 126 -3.02 -13.15 47.43
N HIS A 127 -2.74 -11.86 47.20
CA HIS A 127 -2.22 -10.96 48.22
C HIS A 127 -3.25 -10.01 48.87
N TRP A 128 -4.34 -9.65 48.18
CA TRP A 128 -5.29 -8.63 48.65
C TRP A 128 -6.61 -9.21 49.21
N PHE A 129 -6.91 -10.49 48.98
CA PHE A 129 -8.07 -11.17 49.59
C PHE A 129 -7.68 -12.35 50.51
N PRO A 130 -7.06 -12.12 51.68
CA PRO A 130 -6.78 -13.19 52.66
C PRO A 130 -8.03 -13.74 53.37
N GLY A 131 -9.22 -13.61 52.78
CA GLY A 131 -10.49 -13.98 53.41
C GLY A 131 -11.56 -14.60 52.50
N ALA A 132 -11.31 -14.75 51.19
CA ALA A 132 -12.31 -15.30 50.28
C ALA A 132 -12.27 -16.84 50.15
N ASN A 133 -11.42 -17.52 50.91
CA ASN A 133 -11.25 -18.97 50.81
C ASN A 133 -11.52 -19.69 52.15
N VAL A 134 -12.71 -19.50 52.73
CA VAL A 134 -13.35 -20.50 53.60
C VAL A 134 -14.87 -20.41 53.47
N ARG A 135 -15.44 -21.21 52.57
CA ARG A 135 -16.63 -22.05 52.82
C ARG A 135 -17.00 -22.81 51.54
N GLY A 136 -16.56 -24.05 51.47
CA GLY A 136 -17.33 -25.06 50.76
C GLY A 136 -18.63 -25.30 51.54
N ASP A 137 -19.75 -25.39 50.84
CA ASP A 137 -20.74 -26.41 51.15
C ASP A 137 -21.58 -26.74 49.89
N SER A 138 -21.27 -27.91 49.35
CA SER A 138 -22.11 -28.94 48.71
C SER A 138 -23.09 -28.63 47.55
N PRO A 139 -23.18 -29.56 46.57
CA PRO A 139 -24.09 -29.50 45.43
C PRO A 139 -25.52 -29.91 45.82
N ARG A 140 -26.53 -29.27 45.22
CA ARG A 140 -27.92 -29.76 45.21
C ARG A 140 -28.41 -29.99 43.77
N PRO A 141 -28.88 -31.21 43.45
CA PRO A 141 -29.58 -31.51 42.20
C PRO A 141 -31.08 -31.24 42.36
N ASP A 142 -31.71 -30.69 41.33
CA ASP A 142 -33.15 -30.82 40.96
C ASP A 142 -33.32 -30.00 39.65
N ALA A 143 -33.48 -30.59 38.46
CA ALA A 143 -34.63 -31.31 37.90
C ALA A 143 -35.47 -30.41 36.96
N GLY A 144 -35.59 -30.85 35.69
CA GLY A 144 -36.54 -30.38 34.66
C GLY A 144 -36.12 -29.11 33.91
N ASP A 145 -36.27 -28.94 32.61
CA ASP A 145 -37.00 -29.66 31.57
C ASP A 145 -36.52 -29.03 30.25
N GLY A 146 -36.20 -29.80 29.22
CA GLY A 146 -37.12 -29.88 28.09
C GLY A 146 -36.69 -28.96 26.95
N ALA A 147 -35.97 -29.54 25.99
CA ALA A 147 -35.71 -28.95 24.69
C ALA A 147 -37.01 -28.54 23.97
N MET A 148 -37.00 -27.43 23.23
CA MET A 148 -37.32 -27.36 21.79
C MET A 148 -37.60 -25.93 21.33
N GLU A 149 -37.48 -25.77 20.01
CA GLU A 149 -37.91 -24.67 19.13
C GLU A 149 -36.83 -23.65 18.80
N SER A 150 -36.60 -23.29 17.53
CA SER A 150 -36.91 -23.89 16.24
C SER A 150 -36.08 -23.09 15.25
N GLU A 151 -35.49 -23.80 14.32
CA GLU A 151 -35.07 -23.33 12.99
C GLU A 151 -36.15 -22.42 12.38
N VAL A 152 -35.78 -21.18 11.98
CA VAL A 152 -36.01 -20.51 10.68
C VAL A 152 -35.03 -19.35 10.54
#